data_AF-A0AA39I0K4-F1
#
_entry.id   AF-A0AA39I0K4-F1
#
_cell.length_a   1.000
_cell.length_b   1.000
_cell.length_c   1.000
_cell.angle_alpha   90.00
_cell.angle_beta   90.00
_cell.angle_gamma   90.00
#
_symmetry.space_group_name_H-M   'P 1'
#
loop_
_entity.id
_entity.type
_entity.pdbx_description
1 polymer ?
#
loop_
_entity_poly.entity_id
_entity_poly.type
_entity_poly.pdbx_seq_one_letter_code
_entity_poly.pdbx_strand_id
1 'polypeptide(L)'
;MGLSYEPLNPESESDRAAATRSIQMQLGWFLNPIFHPEGDYPEAMKQRMQENSEREGRETSRLPEFTEAELEELRGSSDFLGLNYYIAYLVRERTEEEYQENGMRRRLYDADTVESVDPKWKQ
;
A
#
# COMPACT_ATOMS: atom_id res chain seq x y z
N MET A 1 5.49 12.03 -1.17
CA MET A 1 6.13 11.18 -2.19
C MET A 1 5.01 10.51 -2.95
N GLY A 2 4.49 11.12 -4.00
CA GLY A 2 3.39 10.56 -4.80
C GLY A 2 3.98 9.73 -5.92
N LEU A 3 3.83 8.42 -5.77
CA LEU A 3 4.17 7.42 -6.76
C LEU A 3 2.85 6.99 -7.41
N SER A 4 2.80 6.90 -8.74
CA SER A 4 1.75 6.11 -9.41
C SER A 4 2.22 4.67 -9.48
N TYR A 5 1.29 3.73 -9.35
CA TYR A 5 1.53 2.31 -9.52
C TYR A 5 0.66 1.80 -10.65
N GLU A 6 1.30 1.42 -11.74
CA GLU A 6 0.65 0.81 -12.90
C GLU A 6 0.96 -0.69 -12.91
N PRO A 7 0.02 -1.57 -13.32
CA PRO A 7 0.31 -2.99 -13.45
C PRO A 7 1.39 -3.22 -14.51
N LEU A 8 2.35 -4.11 -14.24
CA LEU A 8 3.37 -4.51 -15.20
C LEU A 8 2.73 -5.16 -16.43
N ASN A 9 1.79 -6.09 -16.20
CA ASN A 9 0.91 -6.61 -17.23
C ASN A 9 -0.55 -6.16 -16.97
N PRO A 10 -1.11 -5.23 -17.77
CA PRO A 10 -2.49 -4.77 -17.63
C PRO A 10 -3.55 -5.86 -17.76
N GLU A 11 -3.24 -6.96 -18.46
CA GLU A 11 -4.17 -8.09 -18.63
C GLU A 11 -4.10 -9.10 -17.47
N SER A 12 -3.12 -8.95 -16.57
CA SER A 12 -2.97 -9.81 -15.40
C SER A 12 -3.79 -9.27 -14.24
N GLU A 13 -4.76 -10.05 -13.76
CA GLU A 13 -5.55 -9.68 -12.58
C GLU A 13 -4.68 -9.54 -11.33
N SER A 14 -3.64 -10.37 -11.18
CA SER A 14 -2.72 -10.27 -10.03
C SER A 14 -1.91 -8.98 -10.06
N ASP A 15 -1.43 -8.54 -11.23
CA ASP A 15 -0.67 -7.28 -11.33
C ASP A 15 -1.56 -6.07 -11.09
N ARG A 16 -2.81 -6.11 -11.55
CA ARG A 16 -3.81 -5.06 -11.26
C ARG A 16 -4.14 -4.99 -9.78
N ALA A 17 -4.30 -6.14 -9.12
CA ALA A 17 -4.51 -6.22 -7.69
C ALA A 17 -3.27 -5.71 -6.93
N ALA A 18 -2.06 -6.07 -7.37
CA ALA A 18 -0.80 -5.60 -6.80
C ALA A 18 -0.65 -4.08 -6.92
N ALA A 19 -0.94 -3.50 -8.09
CA ALA A 19 -0.93 -2.04 -8.29
C ALA A 19 -1.91 -1.32 -7.34
N THR A 20 -3.14 -1.83 -7.23
CA THR A 20 -4.16 -1.29 -6.31
C THR A 20 -3.70 -1.37 -4.85
N ARG A 21 -3.12 -2.51 -4.47
CA ARG A 21 -2.58 -2.74 -3.13
C ARG A 21 -1.43 -1.79 -2.79
N SER A 22 -0.52 -1.54 -3.73
CA SER A 22 0.56 -0.55 -3.55
C SER A 22 0.02 0.87 -3.36
N ILE A 23 -1.03 1.26 -4.08
CA ILE A 23 -1.71 2.55 -3.88
C ILE A 23 -2.31 2.63 -2.48
N GLN A 24 -3.00 1.59 -2.02
CA GLN A 24 -3.59 1.59 -0.67
C GLN A 24 -2.53 1.63 0.42
N MET A 25 -1.44 0.87 0.27
CA MET A 25 -0.32 0.82 1.22
C MET A 25 0.48 2.12 1.30
N GLN A 26 0.43 2.98 0.28
CA GLN A 26 1.19 4.22 0.27
C GLN A 26 0.32 5.47 0.46
N LEU A 27 -0.72 5.62 -0.35
CA LEU A 27 -1.64 6.77 -0.29
C LEU A 27 -2.82 6.47 0.62
N GLY A 28 -3.44 5.30 0.46
CA GLY A 28 -4.60 4.89 1.25
C GLY A 28 -4.34 4.93 2.76
N TRP A 29 -3.12 4.61 3.19
CA TRP A 29 -2.69 4.71 4.59
C TRP A 29 -3.05 6.08 5.21
N PHE A 30 -2.77 7.18 4.52
CA PHE A 30 -3.02 8.53 5.04
C PHE A 30 -4.35 9.11 4.57
N LEU A 31 -4.78 8.78 3.36
CA LEU A 31 -5.96 9.39 2.76
C LEU A 31 -7.26 8.75 3.25
N ASN A 32 -7.27 7.45 3.52
CA ASN A 32 -8.49 6.75 3.91
C ASN A 32 -9.04 7.26 5.26
N PRO A 33 -8.23 7.43 6.33
CA PRO A 33 -8.72 7.96 7.59
C PRO A 33 -9.31 9.38 7.50
N ILE A 34 -8.82 10.19 6.55
CA ILE A 34 -9.19 11.61 6.41
C ILE A 34 -10.37 11.80 5.46
N PHE A 35 -10.35 11.17 4.29
CA PHE A 35 -11.28 11.48 3.20
C PHE A 35 -12.34 10.41 2.95
N HIS A 36 -12.16 9.19 3.46
CA HIS A 36 -13.17 8.14 3.29
C HIS A 36 -14.31 8.33 4.29
N PRO A 37 -15.59 8.11 3.90
CA PRO A 37 -16.72 8.32 4.81
C PRO A 37 -16.68 7.47 6.08
N GLU A 38 -16.18 6.24 5.98
CA GLU A 38 -16.02 5.33 7.13
C GLU A 38 -14.76 5.67 7.94
N GLY A 39 -13.80 6.41 7.36
CA GLY A 39 -12.47 6.64 7.92
C GLY A 39 -11.63 5.35 7.96
N ASP A 40 -10.73 5.29 8.94
CA ASP A 40 -9.84 4.16 9.24
C ASP A 40 -8.85 3.79 8.12
N TYR A 41 -7.91 2.90 8.41
CA TYR A 41 -7.00 2.34 7.42
C TYR A 41 -7.74 1.47 6.40
N PRO A 42 -7.24 1.36 5.14
CA PRO A 42 -7.84 0.48 4.15
C PRO A 42 -7.91 -0.98 4.64
N GLU A 43 -9.02 -1.67 4.40
CA GLU A 43 -9.21 -3.07 4.84
C GLU A 43 -8.11 -4.01 4.33
N ALA A 44 -7.72 -3.89 3.06
CA ALA A 44 -6.65 -4.73 2.50
C ALA A 44 -5.30 -4.46 3.20
N MET A 45 -5.06 -3.24 3.69
CA MET A 45 -3.89 -2.92 4.48
C MET A 45 -3.94 -3.55 5.87
N LYS A 46 -5.09 -3.46 6.57
CA LYS A 46 -5.28 -4.09 7.88
C LYS A 46 -5.07 -5.60 7.83
N GLN A 47 -5.73 -6.27 6.89
CA GLN A 47 -5.59 -7.72 6.69
C GLN A 47 -4.13 -8.11 6.43
N ARG A 48 -3.46 -7.41 5.52
CA ARG A 48 -2.10 -7.78 5.14
C ARG A 48 -1.08 -7.52 6.25
N MET A 49 -1.25 -6.44 7.01
CA MET A 49 -0.39 -6.16 8.16
C MET A 49 -0.56 -7.21 9.27
N GLN A 50 -1.80 -7.67 9.49
CA GLN A 50 -2.09 -8.77 10.40
C GLN A 50 -1.41 -10.08 9.94
N GLU A 51 -1.63 -10.50 8.69
CA GLU A 51 -1.01 -11.70 8.11
C GLU A 51 0.52 -11.67 8.23
N ASN A 52 1.14 -10.53 7.89
CA ASN A 52 2.59 -10.41 7.95
C ASN A 52 3.11 -10.36 9.40
N SER A 53 2.36 -9.79 10.34
CA SER A 53 2.70 -9.84 11.76
C SER A 53 2.66 -11.27 12.32
N GLU A 54 1.66 -12.06 11.93
CA GLU A 54 1.55 -13.46 12.30
C GLU A 54 2.71 -14.28 11.73
N ARG A 55 3.08 -14.05 10.45
CA ARG A 55 4.26 -14.68 9.81
C ARG A 55 5.57 -14.36 10.54
N GLU A 56 5.64 -13.19 11.17
CA GLU A 56 6.79 -12.77 11.98
C GLU A 56 6.75 -13.29 13.42
N GLY A 57 5.70 -14.02 13.80
CA GLY A 57 5.52 -14.53 15.16
C GLY A 57 5.13 -13.46 16.18
N ARG A 58 4.50 -12.36 15.75
CA ARG A 58 3.99 -11.33 16.66
C ARG A 58 2.59 -11.70 17.16
N GLU A 59 2.33 -11.41 18.42
CA GLU A 59 1.01 -11.60 19.04
C GLU A 59 -0.02 -10.55 18.58
N THR A 60 0.46 -9.39 18.11
CA THR A 60 -0.38 -8.26 17.69
C THR A 60 0.04 -7.73 16.32
N SER A 61 -0.93 -7.13 15.60
CA SER A 61 -0.66 -6.43 14.35
C SER A 61 0.40 -5.35 14.54
N ARG A 62 1.24 -5.15 13.51
CA ARG A 62 2.18 -4.03 13.45
C ARG A 62 1.48 -2.71 13.16
N LEU A 63 0.31 -2.79 12.55
CA LEU A 63 -0.53 -1.64 12.29
C LEU A 63 -1.33 -1.36 13.56
N PRO A 64 -1.17 -0.17 14.17
CA PRO A 64 -2.02 0.22 15.30
C PRO A 64 -3.49 0.28 14.87
N GLU A 65 -4.38 0.12 15.83
CA GLU A 65 -5.81 0.36 15.63
C GLU A 65 -6.16 1.76 16.12
N PHE A 66 -7.02 2.45 15.39
CA PHE A 66 -7.57 3.72 15.87
C PHE A 66 -8.68 3.46 16.89
N THR A 67 -8.73 4.32 17.90
CA THR A 67 -9.91 4.46 18.75
C THR A 67 -11.01 5.24 18.01
N GLU A 68 -12.25 5.09 18.46
CA GLU A 68 -13.39 5.82 17.86
C GLU A 68 -13.18 7.35 17.92
N ALA A 69 -12.61 7.86 19.01
CA ALA A 69 -12.32 9.29 19.17
C ALA A 69 -11.27 9.79 18.16
N GLU A 70 -10.24 8.98 17.89
CA GLU A 70 -9.23 9.32 16.87
C GLU A 70 -9.81 9.29 15.46
N LEU A 71 -10.71 8.34 15.17
CA LEU A 71 -11.41 8.30 13.88
C LEU A 71 -12.32 9.51 13.68
N GLU A 72 -13.04 9.93 14.72
CA GLU A 72 -13.88 11.13 14.68
C GLU A 72 -13.05 12.40 14.47
N GLU A 73 -11.87 12.50 15.09
CA GLU A 73 -10.95 13.62 14.91
C GLU A 73 -10.37 13.67 13.49
N LEU A 74 -10.03 12.52 12.90
CA LEU A 74 -9.39 12.44 11.59
C LEU A 74 -10.36 12.62 10.42
N ARG A 75 -11.59 12.11 10.54
CA ARG A 75 -12.55 12.08 9.43
C ARG A 75 -12.97 13.50 9.03
N GLY A 76 -12.74 13.83 7.77
CA GLY A 76 -13.06 15.16 7.22
C GLY A 76 -12.16 16.29 7.74
N SER A 77 -11.02 15.96 8.36
CA SER A 77 -10.10 16.96 8.94
C SER A 77 -9.33 17.80 7.91
N SER A 78 -9.59 17.63 6.60
CA SER A 78 -8.98 18.42 5.53
C SER A 78 -9.97 18.79 4.44
N ASP A 79 -10.02 20.07 4.07
CA ASP A 79 -10.89 20.60 3.02
C ASP A 79 -10.36 20.33 1.59
N PHE A 80 -9.07 20.03 1.46
CA PHE A 80 -8.43 19.79 0.17
C PHE A 80 -7.40 18.67 0.24
N LEU A 81 -7.09 18.08 -0.92
CA LEU A 81 -6.10 17.03 -1.07
C LEU A 81 -4.88 17.59 -1.84
N GLY A 82 -3.76 17.76 -1.12
CA GLY A 82 -2.48 18.12 -1.73
C GLY A 82 -1.72 16.88 -2.19
N LEU A 83 -1.51 16.71 -3.51
CA LEU A 83 -0.75 15.60 -4.07
C LEU A 83 0.58 16.08 -4.67
N ASN A 84 1.67 15.48 -4.19
CA ASN A 84 3.01 15.69 -4.73
C ASN A 84 3.38 14.52 -5.62
N TYR A 85 3.33 14.66 -6.95
CA TYR A 85 3.57 13.58 -7.90
C TYR A 85 4.89 13.77 -8.67
N TYR A 86 5.71 12.72 -8.77
CA TYR A 86 7.03 12.82 -9.41
C TYR A 86 7.33 11.69 -10.39
N ILE A 87 7.01 10.45 -10.04
CA ILE A 87 7.36 9.27 -10.82
C ILE A 87 6.24 8.23 -10.76
N ALA A 88 6.22 7.33 -11.73
CA ALA A 88 5.41 6.12 -11.72
C ALA A 88 6.32 4.89 -11.58
N TYR A 89 5.73 3.78 -11.13
CA TYR A 89 6.33 2.46 -11.12
C TYR A 89 5.41 1.46 -11.81
N LEU A 90 6.00 0.52 -12.55
CA LEU A 90 5.34 -0.71 -12.97
C LEU A 90 5.42 -1.72 -11.83
N VAL A 91 4.29 -2.32 -11.48
CA VAL A 91 4.14 -3.18 -10.31
C VAL A 91 3.58 -4.54 -10.72
N ARG A 92 4.13 -5.59 -10.13
CA ARG A 92 3.57 -6.94 -10.24
C ARG A 92 3.48 -7.62 -8.91
N GLU A 93 2.71 -8.69 -8.87
CA GLU A 93 2.73 -9.61 -7.73
C GLU A 93 4.11 -10.26 -7.58
N ARG A 94 4.48 -10.50 -6.33
CA ARG A 94 5.71 -11.19 -5.96
C ARG A 94 5.59 -12.68 -6.26
N THR A 95 6.67 -13.31 -6.73
CA THR A 95 6.72 -14.76 -6.93
C THR A 95 7.12 -15.49 -5.64
N GLU A 96 6.82 -16.80 -5.55
CA GLU A 96 7.19 -17.63 -4.40
C GLU A 96 8.71 -17.70 -4.17
N GLU A 97 9.49 -17.65 -5.24
CA GLU A 97 10.96 -17.65 -5.18
C GLU A 97 11.46 -16.37 -4.51
N GLU A 98 10.86 -15.23 -4.86
CA GLU A 98 11.22 -13.93 -4.30
C GLU A 98 10.89 -13.85 -2.82
N TYR A 99 9.92 -14.61 -2.29
CA TYR A 99 9.64 -14.67 -0.85
C TYR A 99 10.84 -15.10 -0.02
N GLN A 100 11.73 -15.91 -0.60
CA GLN A 100 12.93 -16.42 0.07
C GLN A 100 14.13 -15.47 -0.02
N GLU A 101 14.03 -14.39 -0.81
CA GLU A 101 15.09 -13.39 -0.93
C GLU A 101 15.13 -12.44 0.27
N ASN A 102 16.31 -12.35 0.90
CA ASN A 102 16.58 -11.43 1.99
C ASN A 102 16.93 -10.02 1.46
N GLY A 103 16.46 -8.98 2.15
CA GLY A 103 16.83 -7.57 1.87
C GLY A 103 15.81 -6.74 1.11
N MET A 104 14.59 -7.24 0.91
CA MET A 104 13.51 -6.47 0.31
C MET A 104 13.14 -5.25 1.17
N ARG A 105 12.85 -4.12 0.52
CA ARG A 105 12.37 -2.92 1.22
C ARG A 105 11.07 -3.24 1.94
N ARG A 106 10.96 -2.81 3.19
CA ARG A 106 9.82 -3.14 4.05
C ARG A 106 8.46 -2.82 3.43
N ARG A 107 8.32 -1.66 2.77
CA ARG A 107 7.09 -1.30 2.06
C ARG A 107 6.70 -2.32 0.97
N LEU A 108 7.68 -2.82 0.22
CA LEU A 108 7.46 -3.80 -0.86
C LEU A 108 7.10 -5.17 -0.30
N TYR A 109 7.76 -5.56 0.79
CA TYR A 109 7.43 -6.77 1.54
C TYR A 109 5.99 -6.72 2.08
N ASP A 110 5.64 -5.58 2.68
CA ASP A 110 4.33 -5.37 3.29
C ASP A 110 3.21 -5.31 2.24
N ALA A 111 3.46 -4.69 1.09
CA ALA A 111 2.55 -4.65 -0.05
C ALA A 111 2.56 -5.94 -0.90
N ASP A 112 3.51 -6.86 -0.67
CA ASP A 112 3.70 -8.05 -1.50
C ASP A 112 3.78 -7.78 -3.00
N THR A 113 4.64 -6.84 -3.34
CA THR A 113 4.77 -6.35 -4.70
C THR A 113 6.21 -6.13 -5.08
N VAL A 114 6.52 -6.32 -6.36
CA VAL A 114 7.81 -5.94 -6.96
C VAL A 114 7.60 -4.75 -7.87
N GLU A 115 8.50 -3.77 -7.75
CA GLU A 115 8.46 -2.53 -8.52
C GLU A 115 9.59 -2.47 -9.53
N SER A 116 9.27 -1.93 -10.70
CA SER A 116 10.20 -1.66 -11.78
C SER A 116 9.86 -0.33 -12.44
N VAL A 117 10.78 0.23 -13.21
CA VAL A 117 10.55 1.46 -13.99
C VAL A 117 10.48 1.07 -15.45
N ASP A 118 9.53 1.62 -16.21
CA ASP A 118 9.48 1.40 -17.65
C ASP A 118 10.75 1.99 -18.30
N PRO A 119 11.59 1.17 -18.98
CA PRO A 119 12.79 1.67 -19.65
C PRO A 119 12.50 2.72 -20.74
N LYS A 120 11.25 2.80 -21.22
CA LYS A 120 10.82 3.78 -22.23
C LYS A 120 10.53 5.16 -21.63
N TRP A 121 10.34 5.26 -20.31
CA TRP A 121 10.13 6.55 -19.67
C TRP A 121 11.45 7.30 -19.61
N LYS A 122 11.48 8.51 -20.19
CA LYS A 122 12.67 9.37 -20.16
C LYS A 122 12.98 9.71 -18.70
N GLN A 123 14.20 9.40 -18.29
CA GLN A 123 14.76 9.82 -17.00
C GLN A 123 15.48 11.15 -17.13
#